data_AF-A0A957P8Y8-F1
#
_entry.id   AF-A0A957P8Y8-F1
#
_cell.length_a   1.000
_cell.length_b   1.000
_cell.length_c   1.000
_cell.angle_alpha   90.00
_cell.angle_beta   90.00
_cell.angle_gamma   90.00
#
_symmetry.space_group_name_H-M   'P 1'
#
loop_
_entity.id
_entity.type
_entity.pdbx_description
1 polymer ?
#
loop_
_entity_poly.entity_id
_entity_poly.type
_entity_poly.pdbx_seq_one_letter_code
_entity_poly.pdbx_strand_id
1 'polypeptide(L)' 'MYETNMYEGMIAETVSYQGANGDWINAYYARPLGPGPFPAMVAIHHMPGWDEWYREATRKFAHHGYAT' A
#
# COMPACT_ATOMS: atom_id res chain seq x y z
N MET A 1 6.44 -8.07 22.26
CA MET A 1 7.76 -7.41 22.20
C MET A 1 8.27 -7.62 20.78
N TYR A 2 8.91 -6.64 20.17
CA TYR A 2 9.47 -6.77 18.82
C TYR A 2 10.80 -7.53 18.88
N GLU A 3 11.00 -8.55 18.05
CA GLU A 3 12.26 -9.30 17.95
C GLU A 3 12.93 -9.08 16.59
N THR A 4 14.24 -8.87 16.58
CA THR A 4 14.98 -8.49 15.35
C THR A 4 15.14 -9.61 14.33
N ASN A 5 14.80 -10.85 14.70
CA ASN A 5 14.78 -12.02 13.81
C ASN A 5 13.39 -12.32 13.23
N MET A 6 12.37 -11.54 13.59
CA MET A 6 11.05 -11.67 12.97
C MET A 6 11.15 -11.36 11.48
N TYR A 7 10.53 -12.20 10.66
CA TYR A 7 10.45 -11.93 9.24
C TYR A 7 9.58 -10.69 9.01
N GLU A 8 10.18 -9.66 8.44
CA GLU A 8 9.50 -8.47 7.99
C GLU A 8 9.77 -8.25 6.51
N GLY A 9 8.69 -8.12 5.74
CA GLY A 9 8.78 -7.85 4.32
C GLY A 9 7.52 -7.14 3.86
N MET A 10 7.67 -6.29 2.87
CA MET A 10 6.56 -5.67 2.16
C MET A 10 6.90 -5.60 0.68
N ILE A 11 5.86 -5.61 -0.15
CA ILE A 11 5.97 -5.15 -1.53
C ILE A 11 5.30 -3.78 -1.62
N ALA A 12 5.91 -2.87 -2.38
CA ALA A 12 5.36 -1.57 -2.65
C ALA A 12 5.58 -1.23 -4.13
N GLU A 13 4.49 -1.11 -4.88
CA GLU A 13 4.51 -1.09 -6.33
C GLU A 13 3.44 -0.17 -6.90
N THR A 14 3.62 0.26 -8.14
CA THR A 14 2.54 0.88 -8.91
C THR A 14 1.74 -0.22 -9.58
N VAL A 15 0.45 -0.29 -9.27
CA VAL A 15 -0.49 -1.24 -9.89
C VAL A 15 -1.43 -0.50 -10.83
N SER A 16 -1.90 -1.19 -11.86
CA SER A 16 -2.92 -0.69 -12.77
C SER A 16 -4.21 -1.50 -12.64
N TYR A 17 -5.35 -0.83 -12.64
CA TYR A 17 -6.66 -1.46 -12.59
C TYR A 17 -7.70 -0.66 -13.38
N GLN A 18 -8.83 -1.28 -13.70
CA GLN A 18 -9.93 -0.62 -14.39
C GLN A 18 -10.66 0.30 -13.41
N GLY A 19 -10.67 1.59 -13.75
CA GLY A 19 -11.46 2.61 -13.10
C GLY A 19 -12.86 2.72 -13.71
N ALA A 20 -13.51 3.86 -13.48
CA ALA A 20 -14.80 4.16 -14.08
C ALA A 20 -14.69 4.17 -15.62
N ASN A 21 -15.78 3.80 -16.30
CA ASN A 21 -15.88 3.77 -17.76
C ASN A 21 -14.87 2.87 -18.49
N GLY A 22 -14.15 1.98 -17.77
CA GLY A 22 -13.13 1.11 -18.35
C GLY A 22 -11.77 1.76 -18.53
N ASP A 23 -11.57 2.98 -18.02
CA ASP A 23 -10.28 3.66 -18.06
C ASP A 23 -9.26 2.95 -17.18
N TRP A 24 -8.03 2.79 -17.67
CA TRP A 24 -6.93 2.28 -16.82
C TRP A 24 -6.43 3.38 -15.91
N ILE A 25 -6.46 3.13 -14.60
CA ILE A 25 -5.91 4.02 -13.59
C ILE A 25 -4.79 3.32 -12.81
N ASN A 26 -3.90 4.12 -12.23
CA ASN A 26 -2.78 3.65 -11.45
C ASN A 26 -3.00 3.97 -9.97
N ALA A 27 -2.56 3.06 -9.09
CA ALA A 27 -2.39 3.33 -7.66
C ALA A 27 -1.00 2.91 -7.20
N TYR A 28 -0.50 3.60 -6.17
CA TYR A 28 0.64 3.12 -5.41
C TYR A 28 0.11 2.23 -4.29
N TYR A 29 0.49 0.96 -4.32
CA TYR A 29 -0.01 -0.08 -3.42
C TYR A 29 1.13 -0.67 -2.62
N ALA A 30 0.98 -0.75 -1.31
CA ALA A 30 1.88 -1.47 -0.43
C ALA A 30 1.13 -2.48 0.45
N ARG A 31 1.75 -3.64 0.68
CA ARG A 31 1.20 -4.68 1.56
C ARG A 31 2.32 -5.48 2.23
N PRO A 32 2.08 -6.03 3.43
CA PRO A 32 3.01 -6.98 4.04
C PRO A 32 3.14 -8.25 3.19
N LEU A 33 4.31 -8.87 3.24
CA LEU A 33 4.55 -10.22 2.72
C LEU A 33 4.22 -11.24 3.80
N GLY A 34 3.61 -12.36 3.42
CA GLY A 34 3.24 -13.43 4.35
C GLY A 34 1.91 -14.10 4.00
N PRO A 35 1.45 -15.06 4.83
CA PRO A 35 0.29 -15.90 4.53
C PRO A 35 -1.05 -15.15 4.57
N GLY A 36 -1.12 -13.93 5.12
CA GLY A 36 -2.37 -13.15 5.20
C GLY A 36 -3.51 -13.89 5.93
N PRO A 37 -4.76 -13.40 5.84
CA PRO A 37 -5.20 -12.16 5.19
C PRO A 37 -4.75 -10.91 5.96
N PHE A 38 -4.55 -9.81 5.25
CA PHE A 38 -4.24 -8.50 5.85
C PHE A 38 -5.48 -7.62 5.82
N PRO A 39 -5.77 -6.82 6.88
CA PRO A 39 -6.76 -5.76 6.78
C PRO A 39 -6.37 -4.79 5.66
N ALA A 40 -7.35 -4.28 4.93
CA ALA A 40 -7.11 -3.37 3.82
C ALA A 40 -7.74 -2.01 4.04
N MET A 41 -7.14 -0.97 3.46
CA MET A 41 -7.71 0.36 3.41
C MET A 41 -7.29 1.09 2.14
N VAL A 42 -7.98 2.19 1.83
CA VAL A 42 -7.71 2.99 0.63
C VAL A 42 -7.34 4.40 1.07
N ALA A 43 -6.10 4.80 0.79
CA ALA A 43 -5.64 6.16 1.00
C ALA A 43 -5.99 7.02 -0.22
N ILE A 44 -6.98 7.91 -0.09
CA ILE A 44 -7.39 8.83 -1.16
C ILE A 44 -6.52 10.10 -1.09
N HIS A 45 -5.84 10.40 -2.19
CA HIS A 45 -4.93 11.53 -2.24
C HIS A 45 -5.61 12.88 -2.51
N HIS A 46 -5.03 13.95 -2.01
CA HIS A 46 -5.40 15.31 -2.41
C HIS A 46 -4.69 15.69 -3.73
N MET A 47 -4.91 16.93 -4.21
CA MET A 47 -4.17 17.48 -5.34
C MET A 47 -2.79 17.97 -4.87
N PRO A 48 -1.66 17.52 -5.44
CA PRO A 48 -1.47 17.16 -6.85
C PRO A 48 -1.51 15.66 -7.19
N GLY A 49 -1.68 14.77 -6.22
CA GLY A 49 -1.53 13.34 -6.47
C GLY A 49 -1.07 12.57 -5.23
N TRP A 50 -0.69 11.31 -5.45
CA TRP A 50 0.08 10.53 -4.49
C TRP A 50 1.56 10.97 -4.54
N ASP A 51 1.81 12.16 -3.99
CA ASP A 51 3.15 12.68 -3.78
C ASP A 51 3.99 11.79 -2.84
N GLU A 52 5.21 12.23 -2.54
CA GLU A 52 6.12 11.51 -1.65
C GLU A 52 5.46 11.15 -0.32
N TRP A 53 4.67 12.08 0.24
CA TRP A 53 4.00 11.88 1.52
C TRP A 53 2.99 10.74 1.45
N TYR A 54 2.15 10.65 0.40
CA TYR A 54 1.23 9.52 0.26
C TYR A 54 1.96 8.19 0.10
N ARG A 55 3.06 8.17 -0.65
CA ARG A 55 3.84 6.93 -0.82
C ARG A 55 4.48 6.50 0.50
N GLU A 56 4.97 7.45 1.30
CA GLU A 56 5.49 7.20 2.64
C GLU A 56 4.40 6.71 3.59
N ALA A 57 3.24 7.37 3.61
CA ALA A 57 2.09 6.98 4.42
C ALA A 57 1.65 5.55 4.07
N THR A 58 1.48 5.24 2.79
CA THR A 58 1.13 3.90 2.29
C THR A 58 2.13 2.83 2.77
N ARG A 59 3.44 3.07 2.64
CA ARG A 59 4.46 2.14 3.15
C ARG A 59 4.42 2.00 4.68
N LYS A 60 4.19 3.10 5.40
CA LYS A 60 4.09 3.08 6.87
C LYS A 60 2.90 2.24 7.34
N PHE A 61 1.77 2.36 6.67
CA PHE A 61 0.60 1.54 6.97
C PHE A 61 0.82 0.06 6.63
N ALA A 62 1.49 -0.24 5.52
CA ALA A 62 1.91 -1.60 5.20
C ALA A 62 2.86 -2.18 6.25
N HIS A 63 3.81 -1.39 6.75
CA HIS A 63 4.64 -1.79 7.88
C HIS A 63 3.81 -2.10 9.14
N HIS A 64 2.66 -1.43 9.34
CA HIS A 64 1.73 -1.72 10.43
C HIS A 64 0.70 -2.83 10.13
N GLY A 65 0.88 -3.58 9.03
CA GLY A 65 0.08 -4.77 8.74
C GLY A 65 -1.12 -4.54 7.80
N TYR A 66 -1.24 -3.37 7.18
CA TYR A 66 -2.34 -3.06 6.27
C TYR A 66 -1.97 -3.21 4.80
N ALA A 67 -2.85 -3.77 3.98
CA ALA A 67 -2.78 -3.64 2.54
C ALA A 67 -3.40 -2.29 2.13
N THR A 68 -2.64 -1.37 1.56
CA THR A 68 -3.10 0.01 1.31
C THR A 68 -2.48 0.71 0.12
#